data_AF-A0A6I9Y6V3-F1
#
_entry.id   AF-A0A6I9Y6V3-F1
#
_cell.length_a   1.000
_cell.length_b   1.000
_cell.length_c   1.000
_cell.angle_alpha   90.00
_cell.angle_beta   90.00
_cell.angle_gamma   90.00
#
_symmetry.space_group_name_H-M   'P 1'
#
loop_
_entity.id
_entity.type
_entity.pdbx_description
1 polymer ?
#
loop_
_entity_poly.entity_id
_entity_poly.type
_entity_poly.pdbx_seq_one_letter_code
_entity_poly.pdbx_strand_id
1 'polypeptide(L)'
;MKVDTNVNSTILRLADNVQSWKVGDKIVVASTDYSMHQAEEFEILPCRACKPNEVKVAGKAKYLHTGEIIDGVDMRAEVGLLTRNILVKGEMERRCYNYNAHLCSFFDFDTFGGHIKVRLVGSLPWLVEVFSVSKA
;
A
#
# COMPACT_ATOMS: atom_id res chain seq x y z
N MET A 1 -0.92 10.14 35.56
CA MET A 1 -1.23 11.00 34.41
C MET A 1 0.02 11.03 33.51
N LYS A 2 0.01 10.38 32.33
CA LYS A 2 1.14 10.51 31.38
C LYS A 2 0.81 11.69 30.48
N VAL A 3 1.54 12.79 30.64
CA VAL A 3 1.47 13.94 29.75
C VAL A 3 2.05 13.50 28.41
N ASP A 4 1.23 13.53 27.37
CA ASP A 4 1.65 13.25 25.99
C ASP A 4 2.36 14.52 25.48
N THR A 5 3.70 14.53 25.54
CA THR A 5 4.54 15.66 25.13
C THR A 5 4.85 15.68 23.63
N ASN A 6 4.11 14.94 22.80
CA ASN A 6 4.46 14.81 21.38
C ASN A 6 3.91 15.95 20.52
N VAL A 7 4.55 17.13 20.61
CA VAL A 7 4.24 18.37 19.85
C VAL A 7 4.43 18.20 18.33
N ASN A 8 5.02 17.08 17.89
CA ASN A 8 5.29 16.77 16.49
C ASN A 8 4.74 15.39 16.11
N SER A 9 3.41 15.24 16.20
CA SER A 9 2.72 14.02 15.79
C SER A 9 1.47 14.36 14.98
N THR A 10 1.06 13.44 14.12
CA THR A 10 -0.08 13.60 13.22
C THR A 10 -1.03 12.41 13.39
N ILE A 11 -2.34 12.64 13.33
CA ILE A 11 -3.33 11.56 13.25
C ILE A 11 -3.68 11.37 11.78
N LEU A 12 -3.42 10.19 11.25
CA LEU A 12 -3.88 9.76 9.93
C LEU A 12 -5.23 9.07 10.07
N ARG A 13 -6.15 9.39 9.16
CA ARG A 13 -7.47 8.75 9.06
C ARG A 13 -7.48 7.90 7.80
N LEU A 14 -7.77 6.61 7.96
CA LEU A 14 -7.76 5.63 6.88
C LEU A 14 -9.18 5.22 6.51
N ALA A 15 -9.33 4.66 5.31
CA ALA A 15 -10.60 4.08 4.86
C ALA A 15 -10.94 2.82 5.67
N ASP A 16 -9.92 2.01 5.99
CA ASP A 16 -10.08 0.70 6.61
C ASP A 16 -9.65 0.64 8.08
N ASN A 17 -10.05 -0.46 8.74
CA ASN A 17 -9.67 -0.75 10.12
C ASN A 17 -8.18 -1.14 10.21
N VAL A 18 -7.45 -0.45 11.08
CA VAL A 18 -6.01 -0.56 11.29
C VAL A 18 -5.62 -1.02 12.69
N GLN A 19 -6.57 -1.54 13.49
CA GLN A 19 -6.29 -1.99 14.87
C GLN A 19 -5.25 -3.11 14.98
N SER A 20 -4.96 -3.80 13.87
CA SER A 20 -3.93 -4.84 13.81
C SER A 20 -2.50 -4.28 13.71
N TRP A 21 -2.36 -2.97 13.48
CA TRP A 21 -1.07 -2.27 13.42
C TRP A 21 -0.61 -1.96 14.85
N LYS A 22 0.70 -2.04 15.09
CA LYS A 22 1.30 -1.95 16.42
C LYS A 22 2.16 -0.70 16.55
N VAL A 23 2.31 -0.21 17.78
CA VAL A 23 3.27 0.85 18.08
C VAL A 23 4.68 0.40 17.65
N GLY A 24 5.42 1.30 17.00
CA GLY A 24 6.72 1.01 16.41
C GLY A 24 6.67 0.40 15.02
N ASP A 25 5.48 0.04 14.50
CA ASP A 25 5.36 -0.33 13.09
C ASP A 25 5.69 0.88 12.20
N LYS A 26 6.29 0.59 11.04
CA LYS A 26 6.55 1.58 10.00
C LYS A 26 5.49 1.48 8.93
N ILE A 27 4.95 2.63 8.54
CA ILE A 27 4.02 2.77 7.42
C ILE A 27 4.62 3.67 6.36
N VAL A 28 4.15 3.54 5.12
CA VAL A 28 4.40 4.47 4.03
C VAL A 28 3.08 5.11 3.62
N VAL A 29 3.09 6.42 3.42
CA VAL A 29 2.04 7.14 2.69
C VAL A 29 2.56 7.38 1.29
N ALA A 30 1.86 6.87 0.29
CA ALA A 30 2.28 6.99 -1.09
C ALA A 30 2.01 8.39 -1.67
N SER A 31 2.76 8.74 -2.71
CA SER A 31 2.55 10.01 -3.41
C SER A 31 1.18 10.06 -4.10
N THR A 32 0.50 11.18 -3.96
CA THR A 32 -0.70 11.53 -4.75
C THR A 32 -0.41 12.62 -5.80
N ASP A 33 0.86 12.82 -6.14
CA ASP A 33 1.34 13.80 -7.13
C ASP A 33 2.19 13.08 -8.20
N TYR A 34 2.57 13.79 -9.26
CA TYR A 34 3.35 13.25 -10.38
C TYR A 34 4.71 12.68 -9.96
N SER A 35 5.29 13.18 -8.87
CA SER A 35 6.59 12.72 -8.39
C SER A 35 6.43 11.54 -7.43
N MET A 36 6.98 10.39 -7.83
CA MET A 36 7.06 9.21 -6.95
C MET A 36 7.92 9.43 -5.70
N HIS A 37 8.78 10.47 -5.70
CA HIS A 37 9.67 10.79 -4.57
C HIS A 37 8.97 11.55 -3.43
N GLN A 38 7.67 11.81 -3.54
CA GLN A 38 6.87 12.42 -2.47
C GLN A 38 6.22 11.38 -1.54
N ALA A 39 6.57 10.10 -1.67
CA ALA A 39 6.20 9.09 -0.67
C ALA A 39 6.98 9.30 0.64
N GLU A 40 6.33 9.05 1.77
CA GLU A 40 6.89 9.33 3.09
C GLU A 40 6.66 8.17 4.06
N GLU A 41 7.68 7.85 4.86
CA GLU A 41 7.58 6.83 5.90
C GLU A 41 7.33 7.46 7.28
N PHE A 42 6.51 6.79 8.07
CA PHE A 42 6.22 7.19 9.44
C PHE A 42 6.24 6.01 10.40
N GLU A 43 6.59 6.28 11.65
CA GLU A 43 6.49 5.31 12.75
C GLU A 43 5.19 5.51 13.54
N ILE A 44 4.49 4.42 13.84
CA ILE A 44 3.25 4.44 14.62
C ILE A 44 3.56 4.70 16.09
N LEU A 45 2.90 5.71 16.64
CA LEU A 45 2.97 6.10 18.04
C LEU A 45 1.79 5.54 18.86
N PRO A 46 1.91 5.48 20.20
CA PRO A 46 0.77 5.14 21.05
C PRO A 46 -0.40 6.12 20.84
N CYS A 47 -1.58 5.58 20.55
CA CYS A 47 -2.80 6.38 20.40
C CYS A 47 -3.97 5.79 21.19
N ARG A 48 -4.29 6.37 22.35
CA ARG A 48 -5.39 5.89 23.21
C ARG A 48 -6.78 6.37 22.76
N ALA A 49 -6.83 7.46 22.00
CA ALA A 49 -8.07 8.09 21.56
C ALA A 49 -8.37 7.87 20.07
N CYS A 50 -7.54 7.10 19.36
CA CYS A 50 -7.76 6.82 17.94
C CYS A 50 -8.95 5.89 17.76
N LYS A 51 -9.77 6.19 16.75
CA LYS A 51 -10.80 5.27 16.24
C LYS A 51 -10.16 4.05 15.56
N PRO A 52 -10.94 3.00 15.25
CA PRO A 52 -10.41 1.80 14.60
C PRO A 52 -9.71 2.05 13.26
N ASN A 53 -10.02 3.14 12.57
CA ASN A 53 -9.45 3.56 11.30
C ASN A 53 -8.49 4.75 11.44
N GLU A 54 -7.99 5.03 12.64
CA GLU A 54 -7.06 6.13 12.89
C GLU A 54 -5.75 5.61 13.48
N VAL A 55 -4.64 6.19 13.05
CA VAL A 55 -3.32 5.96 13.67
C VAL A 55 -2.63 7.28 13.97
N LYS A 56 -1.92 7.34 15.10
CA LYS A 56 -1.04 8.45 15.43
C LYS A 56 0.36 8.11 14.95
N VAL A 57 1.01 9.04 14.25
CA VAL A 57 2.35 8.85 13.69
C VAL A 57 3.32 9.92 14.15
N ALA A 58 4.60 9.56 14.18
CA ALA A 58 5.69 10.47 14.51
C ALA A 58 5.97 11.45 13.38
N GLY A 59 5.99 12.75 13.68
CA GLY A 59 6.24 13.81 12.72
C GLY A 59 4.98 14.35 12.01
N LYS A 60 5.24 15.15 10.98
CA LYS A 60 4.26 15.74 10.07
C LYS A 60 4.67 15.42 8.65
N ALA A 61 3.71 15.21 7.76
CA ALA A 61 3.97 15.06 6.34
C ALA A 61 4.61 16.33 5.78
N LYS A 62 5.65 16.15 4.96
CA LYS A 62 6.32 17.21 4.23
C LYS A 62 5.55 17.57 2.96
N TYR A 63 4.85 16.60 2.37
CA TYR A 63 4.08 16.79 1.15
C TYR A 63 2.58 16.76 1.42
N LEU A 64 1.82 17.36 0.50
CA LEU A 64 0.37 17.30 0.53
C LEU A 64 -0.07 15.98 -0.08
N HIS A 65 -0.89 15.23 0.65
CA HIS A 65 -1.47 13.98 0.20
C HIS A 65 -2.99 14.15 0.05
N THR A 66 -3.54 13.71 -1.08
CA THR A 66 -4.98 13.77 -1.33
C THR A 66 -5.70 12.75 -0.45
N GLY A 67 -6.79 13.16 0.18
CA GLY A 67 -7.60 12.35 1.11
C GLY A 67 -9.06 12.22 0.69
N GLU A 68 -9.38 12.54 -0.56
CA GLU A 68 -10.74 12.65 -1.06
C GLU A 68 -10.93 11.95 -2.42
N ILE A 69 -12.19 11.64 -2.73
CA ILE A 69 -12.62 11.19 -4.05
C ILE A 69 -12.93 12.45 -4.87
N ILE A 70 -12.34 12.59 -6.05
CA ILE A 70 -12.53 13.75 -6.93
C ILE A 70 -13.10 13.26 -8.26
N ASP A 71 -14.21 13.86 -8.70
CA ASP A 71 -14.90 13.50 -9.95
C ASP A 71 -15.20 12.00 -10.12
N GLY A 72 -15.51 11.32 -9.00
CA GLY A 72 -15.81 9.88 -8.97
C GLY A 72 -14.58 8.98 -9.03
N VAL A 73 -13.37 9.55 -9.06
CA VAL A 73 -12.10 8.83 -8.99
C VAL A 73 -11.56 8.89 -7.57
N ASP A 74 -11.21 7.73 -7.02
CA ASP A 74 -10.56 7.66 -5.71
C ASP A 74 -9.11 8.12 -5.83
N MET A 75 -8.81 9.28 -5.26
CA MET A 75 -7.47 9.87 -5.28
C MET A 75 -6.82 9.86 -3.89
N ARG A 76 -7.41 9.13 -2.94
CA ARG A 76 -6.86 9.00 -1.59
C ARG A 76 -5.49 8.35 -1.64
N ALA A 77 -4.57 8.86 -0.83
CA ALA A 77 -3.24 8.27 -0.70
C ALA A 77 -3.35 6.84 -0.16
N GLU A 78 -2.69 5.90 -0.83
CA GLU A 78 -2.54 4.56 -0.28
C GLU A 78 -1.57 4.58 0.91
N VAL A 79 -1.90 3.79 1.93
CA VAL A 79 -1.08 3.66 3.14
C VAL A 79 -0.67 2.21 3.34
N GLY A 80 0.62 1.94 3.15
CA GLY A 80 1.18 0.59 3.25
C GLY A 80 1.86 0.34 4.60
N LEU A 81 1.72 -0.86 5.16
CA LEU A 81 2.44 -1.29 6.36
C LEU A 81 3.74 -2.00 5.96
N LEU A 82 4.89 -1.43 6.32
CA LEU A 82 6.21 -1.92 5.89
C LEU A 82 6.81 -2.98 6.81
N THR A 83 6.32 -3.10 8.05
CA THR A 83 6.86 -4.06 9.03
C THR A 83 6.29 -5.48 8.91
N ARG A 84 5.38 -5.71 7.95
CA ARG A 84 4.85 -7.05 7.68
C ARG A 84 5.57 -7.69 6.51
N ASN A 85 5.94 -8.96 6.71
CA ASN A 85 6.47 -9.78 5.64
C ASN A 85 5.32 -10.30 4.77
N ILE A 86 5.46 -10.14 3.46
CA ILE A 86 4.56 -10.72 2.47
C ILE A 86 5.34 -11.69 1.58
N LEU A 87 4.69 -12.79 1.17
CA LEU A 87 5.25 -13.74 0.21
C LEU A 87 4.49 -13.60 -1.10
N VAL A 88 5.18 -13.12 -2.14
CA VAL A 88 4.63 -13.01 -3.50
C VAL A 88 4.98 -14.28 -4.26
N LYS A 89 3.96 -14.95 -4.81
CA LYS A 89 4.14 -16.12 -5.68
C LYS A 89 3.62 -15.80 -7.08
N GLY A 90 4.51 -15.91 -8.06
CA GLY A 90 4.14 -15.88 -9.47
C GLY A 90 4.01 -17.30 -10.01
N GLU A 91 3.08 -17.50 -10.93
CA GLU A 91 3.00 -18.69 -11.76
C GLU A 91 2.97 -18.24 -13.22
N MET A 92 3.78 -18.89 -14.05
CA MET A 92 3.80 -18.67 -15.50
C MET A 92 3.06 -19.82 -16.15
N GLU A 93 2.33 -19.52 -17.22
CA GLU A 93 1.71 -20.56 -18.03
C GLU A 93 2.77 -21.46 -18.67
N ARG A 94 2.48 -22.77 -18.73
CA ARG A 94 3.42 -23.77 -19.26
C ARG A 94 3.64 -23.66 -20.77
N ARG A 95 2.76 -22.97 -21.48
CA ARG A 95 2.79 -22.82 -22.94
C ARG A 95 2.29 -21.44 -23.32
N CYS A 96 2.81 -20.94 -24.43
CA CYS A 96 2.38 -19.67 -25.00
C CYS A 96 0.96 -19.73 -25.57
N TYR A 97 0.25 -18.60 -25.49
CA TYR A 97 -1.08 -18.48 -26.08
C TYR A 97 -1.06 -18.78 -27.58
N ASN A 98 -2.06 -19.51 -28.05
CA ASN A 98 -2.15 -20.03 -29.42
C ASN A 98 -2.41 -18.95 -30.50
N TYR A 99 -2.43 -17.67 -30.10
CA TYR A 99 -2.82 -16.56 -30.97
C TYR A 99 -1.67 -15.91 -31.74
N ASN A 100 -0.39 -16.15 -31.40
CA ASN A 100 0.74 -15.61 -32.16
C ASN A 100 2.02 -16.45 -31.99
N ALA A 101 2.35 -17.27 -32.99
CA ALA A 101 3.53 -18.14 -33.03
C ALA A 101 4.89 -17.38 -32.97
N HIS A 102 4.89 -16.05 -33.14
CA HIS A 102 6.10 -15.24 -33.15
C HIS A 102 6.53 -14.72 -31.77
N LEU A 103 5.63 -14.67 -30.76
CA LEU A 103 5.97 -14.11 -29.44
C LEU A 103 6.90 -15.02 -28.62
N CYS A 104 6.87 -16.33 -28.90
CA CYS A 104 7.73 -17.32 -28.27
C CYS A 104 8.83 -17.83 -29.22
N SER A 105 9.20 -17.01 -30.18
CA SER A 105 10.37 -17.26 -31.03
C SER A 105 11.69 -17.00 -30.29
N PHE A 106 11.65 -16.16 -29.24
CA PHE A 106 12.81 -15.82 -28.41
C PHE A 106 12.86 -16.53 -27.06
N PHE A 107 11.71 -16.87 -26.46
CA PHE A 107 11.61 -17.55 -25.16
C PHE A 107 10.61 -18.71 -25.26
N ASP A 108 10.87 -19.81 -24.55
CA ASP A 108 10.04 -21.01 -24.51
C ASP A 108 8.90 -20.94 -23.47
N PHE A 109 8.68 -19.76 -22.88
CA PHE A 109 7.64 -19.45 -21.91
C PHE A 109 6.94 -18.12 -22.23
N ASP A 110 5.76 -17.89 -21.64
CA ASP A 110 5.01 -16.66 -21.85
C ASP A 110 5.72 -15.43 -21.26
N THR A 111 5.92 -14.40 -22.06
CA THR A 111 6.60 -13.15 -21.66
C THR A 111 5.64 -11.97 -21.49
N PHE A 112 4.33 -12.17 -21.69
CA PHE A 112 3.35 -11.13 -21.45
C PHE A 112 3.33 -10.75 -19.97
N GLY A 113 3.24 -9.44 -19.69
CA GLY A 113 3.37 -8.89 -18.34
C GLY A 113 2.37 -9.50 -17.36
N GLY A 114 2.85 -9.92 -16.19
CA GLY A 114 2.00 -10.46 -15.13
C GLY A 114 1.30 -9.35 -14.34
N HIS A 115 0.03 -9.55 -14.03
CA HIS A 115 -0.69 -8.74 -13.05
C HIS A 115 -0.60 -9.41 -11.67
N ILE A 116 -0.18 -8.67 -10.66
CA ILE A 116 -0.25 -9.13 -9.28
C ILE A 116 -1.69 -8.94 -8.79
N LYS A 117 -2.42 -10.04 -8.62
CA LYS A 117 -3.73 -10.04 -7.96
C LYS A 117 -3.56 -10.49 -6.53
N VAL A 118 -3.63 -9.55 -5.59
CA VAL A 118 -3.67 -9.87 -4.17
C VAL A 118 -5.05 -10.43 -3.84
N ARG A 119 -5.13 -11.68 -3.38
CA ARG A 119 -6.36 -12.32 -2.93
C ARG A 119 -6.13 -12.89 -1.53
N LEU A 120 -7.14 -12.78 -0.66
CA LEU A 120 -7.14 -13.44 0.63
C LEU A 120 -7.09 -14.97 0.42
N VAL A 121 -6.06 -15.61 0.94
CA VAL A 121 -5.99 -17.08 1.05
C VAL A 121 -6.41 -17.42 2.48
N GLY A 122 -7.67 -17.85 2.65
CA GLY A 122 -8.26 -18.15 3.95
C GLY A 122 -9.18 -17.05 4.49
N SER A 123 -10.06 -17.42 5.43
CA SER A 123 -11.17 -16.64 5.98
C SER A 123 -10.78 -15.50 6.94
N LEU A 124 -9.62 -14.86 6.76
CA LEU A 124 -9.18 -13.75 7.60
C LEU A 124 -8.99 -12.48 6.74
N PRO A 125 -9.71 -11.37 7.04
CA PRO A 125 -9.67 -10.16 6.25
C PRO A 125 -8.46 -9.32 6.68
N TRP A 126 -7.39 -9.31 5.90
CA TRP A 126 -6.31 -8.33 6.09
C TRP A 126 -5.96 -7.72 4.74
N LEU A 127 -6.26 -6.42 4.62
CA LEU A 127 -5.97 -5.59 3.46
C LEU A 127 -4.45 -5.48 3.26
N VAL A 128 -4.00 -5.72 2.03
CA VAL A 128 -2.73 -5.23 1.49
C VAL A 128 -3.09 -4.58 0.16
N GLU A 129 -3.10 -3.25 0.13
CA GLU A 129 -3.19 -2.45 -1.09
C GLU A 129 -1.76 -2.26 -1.64
N VAL A 130 -1.53 -2.72 -2.87
CA VAL A 130 -0.30 -2.43 -3.63
C VAL A 130 -0.65 -2.16 -5.09
N PHE A 131 -0.07 -1.07 -5.56
CA PHE A 131 -0.19 -0.37 -6.83
C PHE A 131 -0.11 -1.21 -8.11
N SER A 132 -0.81 -0.74 -9.14
CA SER A 132 -0.63 -1.16 -10.52
C SER A 132 0.72 -0.67 -11.06
N VAL A 133 1.62 -1.58 -11.40
CA VAL A 133 2.80 -1.26 -12.22
C VAL A 133 2.38 -1.35 -13.68
N SER A 134 2.06 -0.21 -14.29
CA SER A 134 2.05 -0.10 -15.75
C SER A 134 3.48 0.21 -16.21
N LYS A 135 4.02 -0.64 -17.08
CA LYS A 135 5.32 -0.45 -17.73
C LYS A 135 5.31 0.86 -18.54
N ALA A 136 6.44 1.57 -18.54
CA ALA A 136 6.79 2.55 -19.57
C ALA A 136 7.18 1.86 -20.89
#